data_AF-A0A4V1HE87-F1
#
_entry.id   AF-A0A4V1HE87-F1
#
_cell.length_a   1.000
_cell.length_b   1.000
_cell.length_c   1.000
_cell.angle_alpha   90.00
_cell.angle_beta   90.00
_cell.angle_gamma   90.00
#
_symmetry.space_group_name_H-M   'P 1'
#
loop_
_entity.id
_entity.type
_entity.pdbx_description
1 polymer ?
#
loop_
_entity_poly.entity_id
_entity_poly.type
_entity_poly.pdbx_seq_one_letter_code
_entity_poly.pdbx_strand_id
1 'polypeptide(L)'
;MTTTPSDAKRGPAGPGRMAPGRRTTVMVVVDRPDPEEALRESMDWVEAFERDCGLVLDPEATELYGVATAEDLRESLQPPRDGSVAEYLDFICVDGAWLHPGDCPVAPPDSNGAPAWSWAYYRTVMGAPDGAFCILWDLMPLPAAA
;
A
#
# COMPACT_ATOMS: atom_id res chain seq x y z
N MET A 1 -28.78 -0.07 -15.11
CA MET A 1 -27.38 0.36 -15.15
C MET A 1 -26.54 -0.88 -14.96
N THR A 2 -25.84 -1.30 -15.99
CA THR A 2 -24.99 -2.51 -16.02
C THR A 2 -23.71 -2.23 -15.23
N THR A 3 -23.57 -2.86 -14.07
CA THR A 3 -22.34 -2.90 -13.29
C THR A 3 -21.31 -3.68 -14.10
N THR A 4 -20.27 -3.01 -14.59
CA THR A 4 -19.11 -3.66 -15.21
C THR A 4 -18.33 -4.42 -14.12
N PRO A 5 -17.82 -5.64 -14.38
CA PRO A 5 -17.08 -6.40 -13.37
C PRO A 5 -15.79 -5.68 -12.94
N SER A 6 -15.33 -6.03 -11.74
CA SER A 6 -14.08 -5.68 -11.04
C SER A 6 -12.77 -6.07 -11.79
N ASP A 7 -12.77 -6.10 -13.13
CA ASP A 7 -11.63 -6.53 -13.96
C ASP A 7 -10.60 -5.42 -14.27
N ALA A 8 -10.82 -4.19 -13.80
CA ALA A 8 -9.92 -3.07 -14.07
C ALA A 8 -8.73 -2.96 -13.11
N LYS A 9 -8.89 -3.38 -11.85
CA LYS A 9 -7.82 -3.30 -10.84
C LYS A 9 -6.82 -4.42 -11.07
N ARG A 10 -5.54 -4.06 -11.04
CA ARG A 10 -4.41 -4.98 -11.19
C ARG A 10 -3.57 -4.96 -9.93
N GLY A 11 -3.17 -6.14 -9.47
CA GLY A 11 -2.20 -6.27 -8.38
C GLY A 11 -0.77 -6.00 -8.87
N PRO A 12 0.24 -6.16 -7.99
CA PRO A 12 1.63 -6.05 -8.39
C PRO A 12 2.00 -7.20 -9.35
N ALA A 13 2.98 -6.96 -10.23
CA ALA A 13 3.43 -7.93 -11.23
C ALA A 13 4.27 -9.10 -10.65
N GLY A 14 4.24 -9.30 -9.33
CA GLY A 14 4.96 -10.34 -8.62
C GLY A 14 5.01 -10.09 -7.11
N PRO A 15 5.65 -11.00 -6.36
CA PRO A 15 5.60 -10.99 -4.90
C PRO A 15 6.55 -9.98 -4.26
N GLY A 16 7.39 -9.28 -5.03
CA GLY A 16 8.40 -8.37 -4.48
C GLY A 16 9.30 -9.07 -3.45
N ARG A 17 9.22 -8.65 -2.18
CA ARG A 17 9.97 -9.23 -1.05
C ARG A 17 9.14 -10.19 -0.18
N MET A 18 7.91 -10.49 -0.58
CA MET A 18 7.04 -11.39 0.15
C MET A 18 7.66 -12.79 0.23
N ALA A 19 7.47 -13.42 1.36
CA ALA A 19 7.89 -14.79 1.60
C ALA A 19 6.82 -15.50 2.43
N PRO A 20 6.57 -16.79 2.18
CA PRO A 20 5.67 -17.58 3.01
C PRO A 20 5.99 -17.51 4.50
N GLY A 21 4.95 -17.32 5.33
CA GLY A 21 5.07 -17.20 6.78
C GLY A 21 5.65 -15.87 7.29
N ARG A 22 5.96 -14.92 6.39
CA ARG A 22 6.34 -13.54 6.74
C ARG A 22 5.17 -12.60 6.42
N ARG A 23 4.68 -11.91 7.45
CA ARG A 23 3.67 -10.86 7.31
C ARG A 23 4.17 -9.77 6.36
N THR A 24 3.27 -9.32 5.48
CA THR A 24 3.50 -8.30 4.46
C THR A 24 2.54 -7.15 4.71
N THR A 25 3.04 -5.96 4.99
CA THR A 25 2.18 -4.79 5.22
C THR A 25 2.08 -3.97 3.93
N VAL A 26 0.84 -3.71 3.48
CA VAL A 26 0.57 -2.94 2.27
C VAL A 26 -0.25 -1.70 2.61
N MET A 27 0.04 -0.58 1.97
CA MET A 27 -0.76 0.63 2.06
C MET A 27 -1.54 0.83 0.78
N VAL A 28 -2.86 1.04 0.87
CA VAL A 28 -3.71 1.41 -0.26
C VAL A 28 -4.20 2.84 -0.04
N VAL A 29 -3.92 3.72 -1.00
CA VAL A 29 -4.40 5.10 -0.98
C VAL A 29 -5.67 5.20 -1.82
N VAL A 30 -6.75 5.65 -1.21
CA VAL A 30 -8.07 5.76 -1.84
C VAL A 30 -8.63 7.16 -1.65
N ASP A 31 -8.95 7.83 -2.76
CA ASP A 31 -9.64 9.12 -2.75
C ASP A 31 -11.16 8.91 -2.86
N ARG A 32 -11.81 8.78 -1.69
CA ARG A 32 -13.27 8.68 -1.56
C ARG A 32 -13.75 9.62 -0.45
N PRO A 33 -14.96 10.17 -0.58
CA PRO A 33 -15.50 11.08 0.43
C PRO A 33 -15.94 10.36 1.72
N ASP A 34 -16.21 9.06 1.64
CA ASP A 34 -16.74 8.26 2.75
C ASP A 34 -15.76 7.14 3.15
N PRO A 35 -15.51 6.92 4.46
CA PRO A 35 -14.61 5.87 4.93
C PRO A 35 -15.04 4.45 4.56
N GLU A 36 -16.34 4.15 4.52
CA GLU A 36 -16.85 2.82 4.19
C GLU A 36 -16.65 2.53 2.69
N GLU A 37 -16.89 3.53 1.83
CA GLU A 37 -16.55 3.45 0.42
C GLU A 37 -15.05 3.27 0.19
N ALA A 38 -14.22 4.02 0.93
CA ALA A 38 -12.76 3.90 0.86
C ALA A 38 -12.28 2.50 1.26
N LEU A 39 -12.83 1.97 2.36
CA LEU A 39 -12.51 0.62 2.83
C LEU A 39 -12.92 -0.45 1.82
N ARG A 40 -14.14 -0.38 1.29
CA ARG A 40 -14.62 -1.29 0.24
C ARG A 40 -13.73 -1.25 -1.00
N GLU A 41 -13.36 -0.05 -1.45
CA GLU A 41 -12.46 0.10 -2.60
C GLU A 41 -11.07 -0.48 -2.32
N SER A 42 -10.57 -0.34 -1.10
CA SER A 42 -9.29 -0.90 -0.68
C SER A 42 -9.31 -2.43 -0.62
N MET A 43 -10.44 -3.03 -0.23
CA MET A 43 -10.61 -4.49 -0.27
C MET A 43 -10.51 -5.01 -1.70
N ASP A 44 -11.16 -4.37 -2.67
CA ASP A 44 -11.02 -4.77 -4.08
C ASP A 44 -9.54 -4.69 -4.55
N TRP A 45 -8.76 -3.74 -4.03
CA TRP A 45 -7.32 -3.64 -4.33
C TRP A 45 -6.53 -4.79 -3.70
N VAL A 46 -6.86 -5.20 -2.48
CA VAL A 46 -6.29 -6.39 -1.83
C VAL A 46 -6.67 -7.68 -2.57
N GLU A 47 -7.91 -7.80 -3.05
CA GLU A 47 -8.34 -8.93 -3.89
C GLU A 47 -7.58 -8.96 -5.23
N ALA A 48 -7.35 -7.80 -5.85
CA ALA A 48 -6.51 -7.71 -7.05
C ALA A 48 -5.04 -8.04 -6.74
N PHE A 49 -4.54 -7.63 -5.57
CA PHE A 49 -3.21 -7.98 -5.09
C PHE A 49 -3.03 -9.49 -4.97
N GLU A 50 -3.95 -10.18 -4.29
CA GLU A 50 -3.92 -11.63 -4.11
C GLU A 50 -3.87 -12.35 -5.47
N ARG A 51 -4.68 -11.89 -6.43
CA ARG A 51 -4.78 -12.48 -7.76
C ARG A 51 -3.49 -12.41 -8.58
N ASP A 52 -2.77 -11.30 -8.49
CA ASP A 52 -1.66 -11.00 -9.39
C ASP A 52 -0.26 -11.15 -8.73
N CYS A 53 -0.15 -11.14 -7.40
CA CYS A 53 1.15 -11.17 -6.70
C CYS A 53 1.90 -12.52 -6.85
N GLY A 54 1.23 -13.57 -7.32
CA GLY A 54 1.84 -14.88 -7.59
C GLY A 54 2.05 -15.75 -6.36
N LEU A 55 1.46 -15.38 -5.22
CA LEU A 55 1.41 -16.18 -3.99
C LEU A 55 -0.04 -16.41 -3.55
N VAL A 56 -0.27 -17.47 -2.77
CA VAL A 56 -1.56 -17.67 -2.10
C VAL A 56 -1.51 -16.97 -0.75
N LEU A 57 -2.54 -16.17 -0.45
CA LEU A 57 -2.67 -15.49 0.83
C LEU A 57 -3.61 -16.26 1.76
N ASP A 58 -3.37 -16.13 3.06
CA ASP A 58 -4.27 -16.63 4.09
C ASP A 58 -5.36 -15.57 4.35
N PRO A 59 -6.62 -15.83 3.96
CA PRO A 59 -7.70 -14.87 4.16
C PRO A 59 -8.07 -14.70 5.64
N GLU A 60 -7.82 -15.70 6.50
CA GLU A 60 -8.13 -15.63 7.93
C GLU A 60 -7.09 -14.81 8.70
N ALA A 61 -5.86 -14.74 8.19
CA ALA A 61 -4.77 -13.94 8.74
C ALA A 61 -4.58 -12.59 8.03
N THR A 62 -5.39 -12.29 7.02
CA THR A 62 -5.42 -10.98 6.35
C THR A 62 -6.27 -10.02 7.17
N GLU A 63 -5.67 -8.93 7.66
CA GLU A 63 -6.32 -8.04 8.62
C GLU A 63 -6.12 -6.55 8.28
N LEU A 64 -7.14 -5.75 8.57
CA LEU A 64 -7.03 -4.29 8.54
C LEU A 64 -6.15 -3.85 9.72
N TYR A 65 -4.97 -3.32 9.42
CA TYR A 65 -4.00 -2.89 10.43
C TYR A 65 -4.25 -1.46 10.91
N GLY A 66 -4.65 -0.56 10.01
CA GLY A 66 -4.88 0.84 10.36
C GLY A 66 -5.47 1.67 9.23
N VAL A 67 -6.04 2.81 9.58
CA VAL A 67 -6.59 3.79 8.64
C VAL A 67 -6.21 5.18 9.15
N ALA A 68 -5.73 6.03 8.24
CA ALA A 68 -5.50 7.45 8.50
C ALA A 68 -5.83 8.26 7.25
N THR A 69 -6.08 9.56 7.38
CA THR A 69 -6.14 10.43 6.20
C THR A 69 -4.73 10.79 5.74
N ALA A 70 -4.59 11.19 4.48
CA ALA A 70 -3.33 11.70 3.96
C ALA A 70 -2.92 12.99 4.69
N GLU A 71 -3.87 13.84 5.08
CA GLU A 71 -3.63 15.02 5.91
C GLU A 71 -2.95 14.64 7.25
N ASP A 72 -3.52 13.69 8.01
CA ASP A 72 -2.95 13.23 9.29
C ASP A 72 -1.51 12.71 9.11
N LEU A 73 -1.28 11.90 8.05
CA LEU A 73 0.04 11.37 7.77
C LEU A 73 1.02 12.46 7.34
N ARG A 74 0.58 13.49 6.61
CA ARG A 74 1.44 14.62 6.24
C ARG A 74 1.89 15.42 7.44
N GLU A 75 1.02 15.63 8.43
CA GLU A 75 1.40 16.28 9.68
C GLU A 75 2.53 15.51 10.39
N SER A 76 2.45 14.18 10.41
CA SER A 76 3.49 13.31 11.00
C SER A 76 4.84 13.35 10.25
N LEU A 77 4.83 13.78 8.98
CA LEU A 77 6.03 13.89 8.14
C LEU A 77 6.71 15.26 8.21
N GLN A 78 6.11 16.22 8.92
CA GLN A 78 6.74 17.52 9.16
C GLN A 78 7.91 17.40 10.15
N PRO A 79 8.95 18.26 10.04
CA PRO A 79 10.04 18.26 11.01
C PRO A 79 9.59 18.65 12.44
N PRO A 80 10.17 18.07 13.51
CA PRO A 80 11.13 16.96 13.49
C PRO A 80 10.46 15.64 13.09
N ARG A 81 11.12 14.88 12.21
CA ARG A 81 10.56 13.62 11.70
C ARG A 81 10.85 12.49 12.69
N ASP A 82 9.82 11.99 13.33
CA ASP A 82 9.92 10.90 14.31
C ASP A 82 9.77 9.54 13.61
N GLY A 83 10.84 9.12 12.91
CA GLY A 83 10.85 7.85 12.17
C GLY A 83 10.00 7.85 10.90
N SER A 84 10.27 6.91 9.99
CA SER A 84 9.53 6.79 8.73
C SER A 84 8.89 5.41 8.69
N VAL A 85 7.56 5.34 8.77
CA VAL A 85 6.82 4.07 8.67
C VAL A 85 7.06 3.31 7.37
N ALA A 86 7.63 3.98 6.35
CA ALA A 86 8.04 3.35 5.09
C ALA A 86 8.88 2.08 5.27
N GLU A 87 9.71 1.98 6.32
CA GLU A 87 10.53 0.77 6.54
C GLU A 87 9.69 -0.48 6.88
N TYR A 88 8.46 -0.27 7.37
CA TYR A 88 7.51 -1.33 7.68
C TYR A 88 6.55 -1.64 6.53
N LEU A 89 6.53 -0.84 5.47
CA LEU A 89 5.69 -1.08 4.29
C LEU A 89 6.45 -1.90 3.25
N ASP A 90 5.82 -2.99 2.80
CA ASP A 90 6.32 -3.80 1.70
C ASP A 90 5.76 -3.34 0.34
N PHE A 91 4.54 -2.77 0.32
CA PHE A 91 3.92 -2.23 -0.90
C PHE A 91 3.10 -0.97 -0.64
N ILE A 92 2.95 -0.16 -1.69
CA ILE A 92 2.06 1.00 -1.73
C ILE A 92 1.24 0.94 -3.03
N CYS A 93 -0.08 0.94 -2.93
CA CYS A 93 -1.00 1.15 -4.04
C CYS A 93 -1.45 2.62 -4.06
N VAL A 94 -1.14 3.33 -5.12
CA VAL A 94 -1.54 4.73 -5.33
C VAL A 94 -1.78 4.97 -6.81
N ASP A 95 -2.82 5.74 -7.15
CA ASP A 95 -3.22 6.05 -8.53
C ASP A 95 -3.33 4.82 -9.43
N GLY A 96 -3.77 3.70 -8.85
CA GLY A 96 -3.93 2.41 -9.53
C GLY A 96 -2.63 1.69 -9.88
N ALA A 97 -1.49 2.12 -9.34
CA ALA A 97 -0.20 1.48 -9.49
C ALA A 97 0.31 0.93 -8.15
N TRP A 98 0.97 -0.23 -8.20
CA TRP A 98 1.66 -0.82 -7.07
C TRP A 98 3.15 -0.48 -7.13
N LEU A 99 3.67 0.05 -6.04
CA LEU A 99 5.09 0.30 -5.82
C LEU A 99 5.61 -0.65 -4.76
N HIS A 100 6.86 -1.10 -4.89
CA HIS A 100 7.55 -1.83 -3.83
C HIS A 100 9.03 -1.42 -3.75
N PRO A 101 9.77 -1.76 -2.67
CA PRO A 101 11.15 -1.32 -2.49
C PRO A 101 12.14 -1.75 -3.59
N GLY A 102 11.76 -2.69 -4.46
CA GLY A 102 12.61 -3.21 -5.54
C GLY A 102 12.48 -2.44 -6.86
N ASP A 103 11.37 -1.75 -7.08
CA ASP A 103 11.05 -1.01 -8.30
C ASP A 103 10.69 0.47 -8.07
N CYS A 104 10.81 0.94 -6.82
CA CYS A 104 10.42 2.29 -6.46
C CYS A 104 11.27 3.36 -7.17
N PRO A 105 10.69 4.55 -7.44
CA PRO A 105 11.42 5.66 -8.05
C PRO A 105 12.64 6.07 -7.22
N VAL A 106 13.74 6.40 -7.92
CA VAL A 106 14.96 6.90 -7.27
C VAL A 106 14.67 8.23 -6.56
N ALA A 107 15.24 8.41 -5.37
CA ALA A 107 15.20 9.69 -4.67
C ALA A 107 15.86 10.80 -5.51
N PRO A 108 15.36 12.03 -5.47
CA PRO A 108 15.95 13.13 -6.23
C PRO A 108 17.38 13.42 -5.74
N PRO A 109 18.23 14.03 -6.57
CA PRO A 109 19.65 14.26 -6.25
C PRO A 109 19.89 15.14 -5.01
N ASP A 110 18.92 15.97 -4.65
CA ASP A 110 18.93 16.87 -3.48
C ASP A 110 18.29 16.24 -2.23
N SER A 111 17.99 14.94 -2.26
CA SER A 111 17.53 14.19 -1.09
C SER A 111 18.56 14.28 0.04
N ASN A 112 18.07 14.44 1.28
CA ASN A 112 18.85 14.52 2.51
C ASN A 112 19.51 13.18 2.93
N GLY A 113 19.79 12.29 1.98
CA GLY A 113 20.25 10.92 2.21
C GLY A 113 19.14 9.92 2.53
N ALA A 114 17.86 10.29 2.41
CA ALA A 114 16.76 9.36 2.62
C ALA A 114 16.79 8.21 1.58
N PRO A 115 16.53 6.96 2.00
CA PRO A 115 16.37 5.85 1.07
C PRO A 115 15.29 6.12 0.02
N ALA A 116 15.46 5.60 -1.19
CA ALA A 116 14.48 5.74 -2.28
C ALA A 116 13.06 5.33 -1.87
N TRP A 117 12.95 4.28 -1.04
CA TRP A 117 11.66 3.81 -0.54
C TRP A 117 10.98 4.78 0.42
N SER A 118 11.73 5.35 1.37
CA SER A 118 11.22 6.41 2.26
C SER A 118 10.78 7.65 1.47
N TRP A 119 11.48 7.96 0.38
CA TRP A 119 11.08 9.02 -0.54
C TRP A 119 9.80 8.69 -1.32
N ALA A 120 9.64 7.45 -1.80
CA ALA A 120 8.43 7.02 -2.49
C ALA A 120 7.19 7.09 -1.57
N TYR A 121 7.33 6.67 -0.31
CA TYR A 121 6.30 6.85 0.71
C TYR A 121 5.97 8.34 0.95
N TYR A 122 6.99 9.17 1.19
CA TYR A 122 6.81 10.61 1.37
C TYR A 122 6.06 11.24 0.19
N ARG A 123 6.47 10.94 -1.05
CA ARG A 123 5.81 11.44 -2.25
C ARG A 123 4.37 10.98 -2.37
N THR A 124 4.08 9.74 -2.01
CA THR A 124 2.72 9.19 -2.02
C THR A 124 1.83 9.99 -1.08
N VAL A 125 2.24 10.16 0.18
CA VAL A 125 1.45 10.86 1.20
C VAL A 125 1.31 12.34 0.89
N MET A 126 2.40 13.00 0.46
CA MET A 126 2.39 14.42 0.11
C MET A 126 1.64 14.74 -1.19
N GLY A 127 1.55 13.77 -2.10
CA GLY A 127 0.88 13.91 -3.39
C GLY A 127 -0.62 13.56 -3.35
N ALA A 128 -1.06 12.81 -2.34
CA ALA A 128 -2.46 12.42 -2.19
C ALA A 128 -3.34 13.62 -1.76
N PRO A 129 -4.62 13.69 -2.18
CA PRO A 129 -5.60 14.67 -1.66
C PRO A 129 -5.73 14.61 -0.13
N ASP A 130 -6.04 15.73 0.54
CA ASP A 130 -6.09 15.83 2.02
C ASP A 130 -7.01 14.77 2.65
N GLY A 131 -8.21 14.61 2.08
CA GLY A 131 -9.21 13.64 2.53
C GLY A 131 -9.02 12.22 2.00
N ALA A 132 -7.95 11.93 1.24
CA ALA A 132 -7.70 10.57 0.79
C ALA A 132 -7.34 9.68 1.98
N PHE A 133 -7.88 8.46 1.98
CA PHE A 133 -7.62 7.47 3.02
C PHE A 133 -6.38 6.65 2.68
N CYS A 134 -5.44 6.57 3.61
CA CYS A 134 -4.32 5.65 3.59
C CYS A 134 -4.66 4.46 4.48
N ILE A 135 -4.97 3.32 3.86
CA ILE A 135 -5.49 2.13 4.52
C ILE A 135 -4.40 1.06 4.53
N LEU A 136 -4.02 0.60 5.71
CA LEU A 136 -3.00 -0.42 5.92
C LEU A 136 -3.63 -1.79 6.08
N TRP A 137 -3.17 -2.75 5.28
CA TRP A 137 -3.53 -4.15 5.37
C TRP A 137 -2.30 -4.99 5.69
N ASP A 138 -2.43 -5.90 6.65
CA ASP A 138 -1.45 -6.96 6.89
C ASP A 138 -1.89 -8.22 6.14
N LEU A 139 -1.04 -8.69 5.23
CA LEU A 139 -1.26 -9.87 4.41
C LEU A 139 -0.33 -11.00 4.87
N MET A 140 -0.83 -12.24 4.88
CA MET A 140 -0.04 -13.41 5.25
C MET A 140 0.09 -14.39 4.09
N PRO A 141 1.27 -14.50 3.44
CA PRO A 141 1.47 -15.49 2.40
C PRO A 141 1.57 -16.90 2.99
N LEU A 142 0.83 -17.85 2.44
CA LEU A 142 0.84 -19.24 2.89
C LEU A 142 2.16 -19.95 2.50
N PRO A 143 2.66 -20.87 3.33
CA PRO A 143 3.67 -21.85 2.94
C PRO A 143 3.30 -22.52 1.61
N ALA A 144 4.28 -22.66 0.71
CA ALA A 144 4.12 -23.59 -0.39
C ALA A 144 3.82 -24.97 0.20
N ALA A 145 2.77 -25.64 -0.28
CA ALA A 145 2.47 -27.00 0.16
C ALA A 145 3.71 -27.88 -0.07
N ALA A 146 4.17 -28.55 0.98
CA ALA A 146 5.28 -29.49 0.94
C ALA A 146 4.90 -30.79 0.21
#